data_AF-A0A957CCX2-F1
#
_entry.id   AF-A0A957CCX2-F1
#
_cell.length_a   1.000
_cell.length_b   1.000
_cell.length_c   1.000
_cell.angle_alpha   90.00
_cell.angle_beta   90.00
_cell.angle_gamma   90.00
#
_symmetry.space_group_name_H-M   'P 1'
#
loop_
_entity.id
_entity.type
_entity.pdbx_description
1 polymer ?
#
loop_
_entity_poly.entity_id
_entity_poly.type
_entity_poly.pdbx_seq_one_letter_code
_entity_poly.pdbx_strand_id
1 'polypeptide(L)'
;MDRLQLREDILTVFNLAEIQALCRRLGLDYDQLRGKTQRDKAGLLIGTMERNGRLPELVQEVVRERPHLEESYAAYIAIEAAAPEDPLSWLDRLAKGEGPAIEEPPTMRWQTEIHEEEDE
;
A
#
# COMPACT_ATOMS: atom_id res chain seq x y z
N MET A 1 5.12 4.27 -7.22
CA MET A 1 5.58 5.14 -6.13
C MET A 1 7.08 5.07 -6.04
N ASP A 2 7.78 6.21 -6.04
CA ASP A 2 9.22 6.16 -5.81
C ASP A 2 9.48 6.05 -4.31
N ARG A 3 9.84 4.84 -3.86
CA ARG A 3 10.20 4.54 -2.47
C ARG A 3 11.34 5.44 -1.98
N LEU A 4 12.23 5.86 -2.89
CA LEU A 4 13.34 6.73 -2.56
C LEU A 4 12.83 8.10 -2.12
N GLN A 5 11.88 8.69 -2.86
CA GLN A 5 11.31 10.00 -2.57
C GLN A 5 10.61 10.01 -1.21
N LEU A 6 9.74 9.04 -0.94
CA LEU A 6 9.06 8.93 0.36
C LEU A 6 10.03 8.83 1.52
N ARG A 7 11.12 8.08 1.35
CA ARG A 7 12.14 7.97 2.40
C ARG A 7 12.83 9.29 2.66
N GLU A 8 13.24 10.01 1.62
CA GLU A 8 13.92 11.31 1.79
C GLU A 8 12.97 12.36 2.39
N ASP A 9 11.69 12.36 2.00
CA ASP A 9 10.68 13.24 2.58
C ASP A 9 10.46 12.94 4.07
N ILE A 10 10.32 11.66 4.45
CA ILE A 10 10.21 11.26 5.86
C ILE A 10 11.44 11.69 6.65
N LEU A 11 12.65 11.57 6.08
CA LEU A 11 13.88 11.96 6.78
C LEU A 11 14.05 13.46 6.92
N THR A 12 13.50 14.22 5.98
CA THR A 12 13.59 15.69 5.97
C THR A 12 12.56 16.30 6.91
N VAL A 13 11.36 15.72 6.98
CA VAL A 13 10.21 16.34 7.66
C VAL A 13 9.95 15.77 9.06
N PHE A 14 10.37 14.53 9.33
CA PHE A 14 10.15 13.86 10.61
C PHE A 14 11.44 13.62 11.37
N ASN A 15 11.46 13.92 12.66
CA ASN A 15 12.53 13.50 13.56
C ASN A 15 12.27 12.09 14.16
N LEU A 16 13.23 11.57 14.92
CA LEU A 16 13.14 10.21 15.49
C LEU A 16 11.94 10.01 16.44
N ALA A 17 11.59 11.01 17.24
CA ALA A 17 10.46 10.94 18.16
C ALA A 17 9.11 10.97 17.40
N GLU A 18 9.04 11.75 16.31
CA GLU A 18 7.85 11.80 15.46
C GLU A 18 7.68 10.49 14.68
N ILE A 19 8.76 9.86 14.22
CA ILE A 19 8.70 8.51 13.63
C ILE A 19 8.17 7.50 14.65
N GLN A 20 8.57 7.60 15.92
CA GLN A 20 8.02 6.75 16.98
C GLN A 20 6.52 6.99 17.18
N ALA A 21 6.08 8.24 17.19
CA ALA A 21 4.67 8.58 17.28
C ALA A 21 3.87 8.06 16.08
N LEU A 22 4.42 8.18 14.86
CA LEU A 22 3.84 7.66 13.63
C LEU A 22 3.69 6.14 13.69
N CYS A 23 4.71 5.42 14.18
CA CYS A 23 4.62 3.97 14.39
C CYS A 23 3.46 3.61 15.32
N ARG A 24 3.31 4.32 16.45
CA ARG A 24 2.21 4.08 17.41
C ARG A 24 0.84 4.27 16.78
N ARG A 25 0.66 5.28 15.91
CA ARG A 25 -0.61 5.52 15.21
C ARG A 25 -0.91 4.44 14.17
N LEU A 26 0.11 3.97 13.46
CA LEU A 26 -0.01 2.89 12.48
C LEU A 26 -0.19 1.50 13.11
N GLY A 27 -0.18 1.42 14.45
CA GLY A 27 -0.26 0.17 15.20
C GLY A 27 1.02 -0.66 15.12
N LEU A 28 2.16 -0.02 14.82
CA LEU A 28 3.46 -0.65 14.73
C LEU A 28 4.25 -0.44 16.02
N ASP A 29 4.90 -1.49 16.48
CA ASP A 29 5.85 -1.42 17.56
C ASP A 29 7.19 -0.86 17.05
N TYR A 30 7.53 0.35 17.50
CA TYR A 30 8.78 1.01 17.14
C TYR A 30 10.01 0.19 17.56
N ASP A 31 9.93 -0.56 18.65
CA ASP A 31 11.03 -1.38 19.15
C ASP A 31 11.30 -2.61 18.27
N GLN A 32 10.31 -3.07 17.49
CA GLN A 32 10.48 -4.13 16.49
C GLN A 32 11.28 -3.67 15.26
N LEU A 33 11.34 -2.36 15.00
CA LEU A 33 12.16 -1.82 13.92
C LEU A 33 13.64 -1.92 14.32
N ARG A 34 14.35 -2.95 13.84
CA ARG A 34 15.77 -3.26 14.16
C ARG A 34 16.85 -2.22 13.73
N GLY A 35 16.51 -0.95 13.60
CA GLY A 35 17.42 0.15 13.26
C GLY A 35 17.84 0.98 14.48
N LYS A 36 19.04 1.56 14.46
CA LYS A 36 19.50 2.50 15.50
C LYS A 36 19.38 3.96 15.04
N THR A 37 19.45 4.20 13.75
CA THR A 37 19.37 5.55 13.18
C THR A 37 17.96 5.86 12.69
N GLN A 38 17.63 7.14 12.60
CA GLN A 38 16.40 7.63 11.98
C GLN A 38 16.25 7.10 10.54
N ARG A 39 17.35 7.05 9.78
CA ARG A 39 17.41 6.51 8.41
C ARG A 39 17.02 5.04 8.35
N ASP A 40 17.58 4.23 9.24
CA ASP A 40 17.28 2.81 9.31
C ASP A 40 15.81 2.59 9.70
N LYS A 41 15.32 3.32 10.70
CA LYS A 41 13.93 3.22 11.17
C LYS A 41 12.93 3.63 10.09
N ALA A 42 13.17 4.74 9.39
CA ALA A 42 12.33 5.18 8.28
C ALA A 42 12.31 4.14 7.14
N GLY A 43 13.48 3.62 6.75
CA GLY A 43 13.58 2.59 5.73
C GLY A 43 12.87 1.29 6.12
N LEU A 44 13.01 0.85 7.37
CA LEU A 44 12.35 -0.35 7.89
C LEU A 44 10.84 -0.15 8.03
N LEU A 45 10.38 1.03 8.44
CA LEU A 45 8.97 1.38 8.50
C LEU A 45 8.33 1.27 7.11
N ILE A 46 8.88 1.97 6.12
CA ILE A 46 8.40 1.94 4.73
C ILE A 46 8.40 0.49 4.22
N GLY A 47 9.51 -0.24 4.38
CA GLY A 47 9.61 -1.62 3.90
C GLY A 47 8.69 -2.60 4.65
N THR A 48 8.24 -2.28 5.86
CA THR A 48 7.28 -3.11 6.61
C THR A 48 5.86 -2.82 6.15
N MET A 49 5.50 -1.56 5.93
CA MET A 49 4.20 -1.16 5.37
C MET A 49 4.03 -1.65 3.94
N GLU A 50 5.07 -1.54 3.12
CA GLU A 50 5.10 -2.03 1.73
C GLU A 50 4.83 -3.55 1.65
N ARG A 51 5.53 -4.35 2.47
CA ARG A 51 5.32 -5.82 2.51
C ARG A 51 3.93 -6.22 2.97
N ASN A 52 3.28 -5.40 3.79
CA ASN A 52 1.94 -5.65 4.30
C ASN A 52 0.85 -5.01 3.43
N GLY A 53 1.20 -4.34 2.32
CA GLY A 53 0.25 -3.62 1.47
C GLY A 53 -0.33 -2.33 2.08
N ARG A 54 0.17 -1.91 3.25
CA ARG A 54 -0.31 -0.74 4.02
C ARG A 54 0.48 0.54 3.74
N LEU A 55 1.14 0.61 2.59
CA LEU A 55 1.89 1.80 2.17
C LEU A 55 0.99 3.03 1.97
N PRO A 56 -0.23 2.91 1.42
CA PRO A 56 -1.16 4.05 1.30
C PRO A 56 -1.52 4.68 2.66
N GLU A 57 -1.77 3.85 3.68
CA GLU A 57 -2.07 4.31 5.04
C GLU A 57 -0.93 5.13 5.67
N LEU A 58 0.33 4.74 5.42
CA LEU A 58 1.50 5.51 5.85
C LEU A 58 1.51 6.90 5.19
N VAL A 59 1.20 6.99 3.90
CA VAL A 59 1.14 8.26 3.17
C VAL A 59 0.03 9.15 3.71
N GLN A 60 -1.14 8.60 3.99
CA GLN A 60 -2.25 9.35 4.57
C GLN A 60 -1.86 9.97 5.92
N GLU A 61 -1.26 9.19 6.82
CA GLU A 61 -0.82 9.71 8.11
C GLU A 61 0.29 10.75 7.98
N VAL A 62 1.21 10.58 7.02
CA VAL A 62 2.25 11.57 6.71
C VAL A 62 1.64 12.89 6.22
N VAL A 63 0.69 12.84 5.28
CA VAL A 63 0.02 14.04 4.74
C VAL A 63 -0.88 14.70 5.77
N ARG A 64 -1.58 13.91 6.60
CA ARG A 64 -2.38 14.41 7.74
C ARG A 64 -1.53 15.23 8.71
N GLU A 65 -0.32 14.77 9.02
CA GLU A 65 0.62 15.49 9.88
C GLU A 65 1.27 16.69 9.17
N ARG A 66 1.45 16.60 7.85
CA ARG A 66 2.20 17.56 7.04
C ARG A 66 1.45 17.86 5.74
N PRO A 67 0.46 18.76 5.79
CA PRO A 67 -0.40 19.06 4.64
C PRO A 67 0.35 19.58 3.41
N HIS A 68 1.54 20.18 3.59
CA HIS A 68 2.36 20.66 2.47
C HIS A 68 2.87 19.56 1.54
N LEU A 69 2.82 18.29 1.96
CA LEU A 69 3.16 17.14 1.11
C LEU A 69 1.97 16.63 0.29
N GLU A 70 0.75 17.14 0.53
CA GLU A 70 -0.47 16.70 -0.15
C GLU A 70 -0.34 16.79 -1.68
N GLU A 71 0.19 17.89 -2.21
CA GLU A 71 0.38 18.07 -3.66
C GLU A 71 1.31 16.99 -4.27
N SER A 72 2.32 16.56 -3.52
CA SER A 72 3.27 15.53 -3.97
C SER A 72 2.64 14.13 -3.98
N TYR A 73 1.71 13.89 -3.06
CA TYR A 73 1.09 12.57 -2.84
C TYR A 73 -0.39 12.49 -3.23
N ALA A 74 -0.94 13.54 -3.86
CA ALA A 74 -2.37 13.64 -4.19
C ALA A 74 -2.88 12.44 -5.00
N ALA A 75 -2.06 11.96 -5.95
CA ALA A 75 -2.38 10.78 -6.76
C ALA A 75 -2.53 9.49 -5.93
N TYR A 76 -1.88 9.38 -4.76
CA TYR A 76 -1.99 8.22 -3.87
C TYR A 76 -3.19 8.31 -2.94
N ILE A 77 -3.46 9.51 -2.40
CA ILE A 77 -4.63 9.75 -1.54
C ILE A 77 -5.93 9.46 -2.30
N ALA A 78 -5.97 9.80 -3.59
CA ALA A 78 -7.12 9.56 -4.45
C ALA A 78 -7.45 8.06 -4.66
N ILE A 79 -6.48 7.15 -4.56
CA ILE A 79 -6.69 5.70 -4.78
C ILE A 79 -7.47 5.07 -3.64
N GLU A 80 -7.21 5.49 -2.40
CA GLU A 80 -7.87 4.93 -1.21
C GLU A 80 -9.20 5.62 -0.92
N ALA A 81 -9.35 6.91 -1.27
CA ALA A 81 -10.66 7.56 -1.30
C ALA A 81 -11.64 6.90 -2.32
N ALA A 82 -11.09 6.24 -3.35
CA ALA A 82 -11.86 5.44 -4.29
C ALA A 82 -12.07 3.98 -3.82
N ALA A 83 -11.39 3.55 -2.75
CA ALA A 83 -11.66 2.26 -2.12
C ALA A 83 -12.95 2.41 -1.30
N PRO A 84 -14.03 1.71 -1.66
CA PRO A 84 -15.27 1.80 -0.91
C PRO A 84 -15.05 1.30 0.52
N GLU A 85 -15.71 1.93 1.50
CA GLU A 85 -15.60 1.58 2.93
C GLU A 85 -15.92 0.10 3.24
N ASP A 86 -16.60 -0.56 2.30
CA ASP A 86 -16.76 -2.01 2.26
C ASP A 86 -15.98 -2.62 1.07
N PRO A 87 -14.91 -3.39 1.32
CA PRO A 87 -14.11 -4.06 0.28
C PRO A 87 -14.88 -5.15 -0.49
N LEU A 88 -16.12 -5.46 -0.12
CA LEU A 88 -17.04 -6.33 -0.85
C LEU A 88 -18.16 -5.57 -1.57
N SER A 89 -18.26 -4.25 -1.44
CA SER A 89 -19.29 -3.46 -2.14
C SER A 89 -19.20 -3.56 -3.67
N TRP A 90 -18.04 -3.89 -4.23
CA TRP A 90 -17.90 -4.19 -5.66
C TRP A 90 -18.69 -5.46 -6.05
N LEU A 91 -18.87 -6.44 -5.15
CA LEU A 91 -19.74 -7.59 -5.35
C LEU A 91 -21.21 -7.18 -5.36
N ASP A 92 -21.61 -6.26 -4.48
CA ASP A 92 -22.97 -5.72 -4.45
C ASP A 92 -23.28 -4.92 -5.73
N ARG A 93 -22.30 -4.15 -6.24
CA ARG A 93 -22.38 -3.48 -7.55
C ARG A 93 -22.56 -4.47 -8.70
N LEU A 94 -21.77 -5.55 -8.72
CA LEU A 94 -21.93 -6.61 -9.73
C LEU A 94 -23.26 -7.34 -9.61
N ALA A 95 -23.72 -7.62 -8.39
CA ALA A 95 -25.03 -8.23 -8.13
C ALA A 95 -26.18 -7.33 -8.60
N LYS A 96 -26.00 -6.00 -8.57
CA LYS A 96 -26.92 -4.99 -9.11
C LYS A 96 -26.78 -4.74 -10.61
N GLY A 97 -25.81 -5.38 -11.27
CA GLY A 97 -25.56 -5.22 -12.71
C GLY A 97 -24.76 -3.97 -13.10
N GLU A 98 -24.11 -3.31 -12.13
CA GLU A 98 -23.31 -2.11 -12.35
C GLU A 98 -21.83 -2.45 -12.57
N GLY A 99 -21.46 -2.72 -13.82
CA GLY A 99 -20.07 -2.94 -14.25
C GLY A 99 -19.78 -2.34 -15.63
N PRO A 100 -18.51 -2.04 -15.96
CA PRO A 100 -18.17 -1.69 -17.33
C PRO A 100 -18.58 -2.84 -18.26
N ALA A 101 -19.25 -2.52 -19.37
CA ALA A 101 -19.57 -3.50 -20.39
C ALA A 101 -18.25 -4.08 -20.90
N ILE A 102 -18.00 -5.36 -20.59
CA ILE A 102 -16.85 -6.08 -21.10
C ILE A 102 -17.18 -6.38 -22.56
N GLU A 103 -16.58 -5.65 -23.51
CA GLU A 103 -16.85 -5.83 -24.94
C GLU A 103 -16.40 -7.21 -25.44
N GLU A 104 -15.45 -7.85 -24.74
CA GLU A 104 -14.96 -9.19 -25.03
C GLU A 104 -14.98 -10.06 -23.77
N PRO A 105 -15.52 -11.29 -23.82
CA PRO A 105 -15.51 -12.19 -22.67
C PRO A 105 -14.05 -12.56 -22.34
N PRO A 106 -13.67 -12.60 -21.04
CA PRO A 106 -12.33 -12.99 -20.65
C PRO A 106 -12.07 -14.42 -21.13
N THR A 107 -11.08 -14.58 -22.01
CA THR A 107 -10.64 -15.91 -22.45
C THR A 107 -9.72 -16.49 -21.38
N MET A 108 -10.20 -17.53 -20.69
CA MET A 108 -9.39 -18.32 -19.76
C MET A 108 -8.32 -19.08 -20.56
N ARG A 109 -7.06 -18.67 -20.46
CA ARG A 109 -5.92 -19.43 -20.99
C ARG A 109 -5.45 -20.43 -19.93
N TRP A 110 -6.13 -21.57 -19.83
CA TRP A 110 -5.66 -22.69 -19.03
C TRP A 110 -4.43 -23.31 -19.74
N GLN A 111 -3.26 -23.26 -19.11
CA GLN A 111 -2.11 -24.05 -19.56
C GLN A 111 -2.25 -25.44 -18.95
N THR A 112 -2.99 -26.32 -19.63
CA THR A 112 -3.01 -27.74 -19.29
C THR A 112 -1.91 -28.43 -20.09
N GLU A 113 -0.66 -28.31 -19.65
CA GLU A 113 0.36 -29.27 -20.06
C GLU A 113 0.25 -30.47 -19.11
N ILE A 114 -0.66 -31.38 -19.44
CA ILE A 114 -0.65 -32.72 -18.86
C ILE A 114 0.57 -33.41 -19.47
N HIS A 115 1.69 -33.49 -18.74
CA HIS A 115 2.73 -34.46 -19.07
C HIS A 115 2.17 -35.83 -18.72
N GLU A 116 1.75 -36.58 -19.74
CA GLU A 116 1.58 -38.02 -19.61
C GLU A 116 3.00 -38.59 -19.44
N GLU A 117 3.33 -38.97 -18.21
CA GLU A 117 4.48 -39.83 -17.95
C GLU A 117 4.18 -41.18 -18.62
N GLU A 118 4.91 -41.48 -19.70
CA GLU A 118 5.02 -42.82 -20.27
C GLU A 118 5.72 -43.71 -19.23
N ASP A 119 4.94 -44.47 -18.47
CA ASP A 119 5.42 -45.64 -17.76
C ASP A 119 5.11 -46.91 -18.59
N GLU A 120 6.19 -47.66 -18.82
CA GLU A 120 6.34 -49.07 -19.25
C GLU A 120 6.46 -49.44 -20.74
#